data_AF-A0A927PWM8-F1
#
_entry.id   AF-A0A927PWM8-F1
#
_cell.length_a   1.000
_cell.length_b   1.000
_cell.length_c   1.000
_cell.angle_alpha   90.00
_cell.angle_beta   90.00
_cell.angle_gamma   90.00
#
_symmetry.space_group_name_H-M   'P 1'
#
loop_
_entity.id
_entity.type
_entity.pdbx_description
1 polymer ?
#
loop_
_entity_poly.entity_id
_entity_poly.type
_entity_poly.pdbx_seq_one_letter_code
_entity_poly.pdbx_strand_id
1 'polypeptide(L)'
;MTGGQKAAAIIALVVIAMAAFNWSLWRRLKAAQTQRIGWTDADFDAMLVAGGVSPTIPPVVRAVVAPAYGADISPHPDDDFARFLAVDVEEVEDMVADAFRRLGLPMPTTADPERLPVMKDVRDLAEYLDSVVRRQPAT
;
A
#
# COMPACT_ATOMS: atom_id res chain seq x y z
N MET A 1 -21.90 26.32 -27.78
CA MET A 1 -21.09 26.24 -26.54
C MET A 1 -19.82 27.04 -26.71
N THR A 2 -19.55 28.00 -25.84
CA THR A 2 -18.29 28.75 -25.80
C THR A 2 -17.14 27.87 -25.29
N GLY A 3 -15.88 28.27 -25.53
CA GLY A 3 -14.70 27.54 -25.04
C GLY A 3 -14.70 27.31 -23.52
N GLY A 4 -15.14 28.32 -22.75
CA GLY A 4 -15.27 28.21 -21.29
C GLY A 4 -16.32 27.20 -20.83
N GLN A 5 -17.44 27.08 -21.55
CA GLN A 5 -18.48 26.06 -21.23
C GLN A 5 -17.97 24.64 -21.47
N LYS A 6 -17.13 24.42 -22.50
CA LYS A 6 -16.52 23.11 -22.75
C LYS A 6 -15.51 22.74 -21.66
N ALA A 7 -14.65 23.68 -21.25
CA ALA A 7 -13.69 23.45 -20.18
C ALA A 7 -14.37 23.13 -18.84
N ALA A 8 -15.40 23.89 -18.47
CA ALA A 8 -16.18 23.65 -17.26
C ALA A 8 -16.87 22.26 -17.25
N ALA A 9 -17.41 21.83 -18.40
CA ALA A 9 -18.03 20.52 -18.52
C ALA A 9 -17.02 19.37 -18.34
N ILE A 10 -15.81 19.52 -18.87
CA ILE A 10 -14.73 18.53 -18.68
C ILE A 10 -14.32 18.46 -17.21
N ILE A 11 -14.10 19.61 -16.57
CA ILE A 11 -13.74 19.67 -15.14
C ILE A 11 -14.83 19.01 -14.30
N ALA A 12 -16.10 19.31 -14.55
CA ALA A 12 -17.22 18.70 -13.84
C ALA A 12 -17.25 17.18 -14.01
N LEU A 13 -17.01 16.67 -15.22
CA LEU A 13 -16.90 15.23 -15.49
C LEU A 13 -15.76 14.58 -14.71
N VAL A 14 -14.59 15.21 -14.66
CA VAL A 14 -13.43 14.71 -13.89
C VAL A 14 -13.77 14.66 -12.40
N VAL A 15 -14.34 15.74 -11.84
CA VAL A 15 -14.73 15.77 -10.43
C VAL A 15 -15.75 14.70 -10.09
N ILE A 16 -16.76 14.49 -10.96
CA ILE A 16 -17.76 13.43 -10.78
C ILE A 16 -17.11 12.05 -10.84
N ALA A 17 -16.21 11.81 -11.80
CA ALA A 17 -15.50 10.54 -11.92
C ALA A 17 -14.63 10.25 -10.69
N MET A 18 -13.88 11.24 -10.20
CA MET A 18 -13.08 11.12 -8.97
C MET A 18 -13.96 10.85 -7.75
N ALA A 19 -15.07 11.57 -7.61
CA ALA A 19 -16.01 11.36 -6.50
C ALA A 19 -16.62 9.95 -6.52
N ALA A 20 -17.01 9.46 -7.69
CA ALA A 20 -17.57 8.11 -7.86
C ALA A 20 -16.51 7.02 -7.58
N PHE A 21 -15.27 7.23 -8.03
CA PHE A 21 -14.15 6.33 -7.76
C PHE A 21 -13.87 6.24 -6.26
N ASN A 22 -13.69 7.39 -5.61
CA ASN A 22 -13.43 7.47 -4.17
C ASN A 22 -14.56 6.85 -3.34
N TRP A 23 -15.82 7.09 -3.74
CA TRP A 23 -16.99 6.45 -3.12
C TRP A 23 -16.99 4.92 -3.27
N SER A 24 -16.56 4.40 -4.41
CA SER A 24 -16.50 2.95 -4.65
C SER A 24 -15.43 2.27 -3.80
N LEU A 25 -14.26 2.89 -3.66
CA LEU A 25 -13.16 2.41 -2.82
C LEU A 25 -13.58 2.44 -1.35
N TRP A 26 -14.15 3.55 -0.90
CA TRP A 26 -14.66 3.69 0.47
C TRP A 26 -15.70 2.62 0.82
N ARG A 27 -16.62 2.30 -0.09
CA ARG A 27 -17.60 1.22 0.15
C ARG A 27 -16.95 -0.16 0.27
N ARG A 28 -15.92 -0.47 -0.54
CA ARG A 28 -15.18 -1.74 -0.44
C ARG A 28 -14.45 -1.85 0.89
N LEU A 29 -13.78 -0.77 1.29
CA LEU A 29 -13.09 -0.67 2.57
C LEU A 29 -14.08 -0.81 3.76
N LYS A 30 -15.24 -0.17 3.69
CA LYS A 30 -16.31 -0.33 4.70
C LYS A 30 -16.87 -1.75 4.77
N ALA A 31 -17.05 -2.40 3.63
CA ALA A 31 -17.47 -3.80 3.58
C ALA A 31 -16.41 -4.73 4.19
N ALA A 32 -15.14 -4.50 3.88
CA ALA A 32 -14.02 -5.23 4.49
C ALA A 32 -13.94 -4.98 6.00
N GLN A 33 -14.10 -3.74 6.47
CA GLN A 33 -14.17 -3.43 7.91
C GLN A 33 -15.28 -4.23 8.61
N THR A 34 -16.44 -4.40 7.96
CA THR A 34 -17.56 -5.16 8.55
C THR A 34 -17.25 -6.66 8.61
N GLN A 35 -16.53 -7.20 7.63
CA GLN A 35 -16.06 -8.59 7.65
C GLN A 35 -14.92 -8.81 8.65
N ARG A 36 -14.18 -7.76 8.97
CA ARG A 36 -13.01 -7.74 9.87
C ARG A 36 -13.31 -7.07 11.21
N ILE A 37 -14.56 -7.15 11.69
CA ILE A 37 -14.90 -6.58 13.00
C ILE A 37 -13.99 -7.20 14.07
N GLY A 38 -13.29 -6.35 14.81
CA GLY A 38 -12.32 -6.77 15.83
C GLY A 38 -10.90 -7.00 15.31
N TRP A 39 -10.64 -6.82 14.00
CA TRP A 39 -9.30 -6.89 13.44
C TRP A 39 -8.48 -5.65 13.81
N THR A 40 -7.33 -5.88 14.44
CA THR A 40 -6.44 -4.84 14.97
C THR A 40 -5.10 -4.84 14.24
N ASP A 41 -4.34 -3.76 14.43
CA ASP A 41 -2.93 -3.70 14.03
C ASP A 41 -2.09 -4.82 14.64
N ALA A 42 -2.44 -5.27 15.86
CA ALA A 42 -1.76 -6.39 16.50
C ALA A 42 -2.07 -7.73 15.82
N ASP A 43 -3.28 -7.92 15.29
CA ASP A 43 -3.64 -9.12 14.52
C ASP A 43 -2.90 -9.14 13.18
N PHE A 44 -2.77 -7.99 12.53
CA PHE A 44 -1.95 -7.83 11.33
C PHE A 44 -0.48 -8.18 11.61
N ASP A 45 0.12 -7.57 12.64
CA ASP A 45 1.51 -7.81 13.01
C ASP A 45 1.73 -9.30 13.36
N ALA A 46 0.81 -9.91 14.13
CA ALA A 46 0.86 -11.31 14.51
C ALA A 46 0.76 -12.26 13.30
N MET A 47 -0.10 -11.96 12.32
CA MET A 47 -0.27 -12.81 11.13
C MET A 47 0.97 -12.80 10.24
N LEU A 48 1.65 -11.65 10.10
CA LEU A 48 2.91 -11.57 9.36
C LEU A 48 4.04 -12.28 10.09
N VAL A 49 4.17 -12.09 11.41
CA VAL A 49 5.19 -12.77 12.22
C VAL A 49 4.98 -14.28 12.22
N ALA A 50 3.74 -14.75 12.31
CA ALA A 50 3.41 -16.17 12.17
C ALA A 50 3.77 -16.75 10.79
N GLY A 51 3.81 -15.89 9.76
CA GLY A 51 4.30 -16.21 8.42
C GLY A 51 5.83 -16.21 8.29
N GLY A 52 6.58 -15.91 9.36
CA GLY A 52 8.05 -15.93 9.37
C GLY A 52 8.72 -14.59 9.10
N VAL A 53 7.96 -13.50 8.93
CA VAL A 53 8.46 -12.14 8.79
C VAL A 53 9.03 -11.64 10.13
N SER A 54 10.16 -10.93 10.13
CA SER A 54 10.74 -10.35 11.34
C SER A 54 9.75 -9.39 12.03
N PRO A 55 9.63 -9.39 13.38
CA PRO A 55 8.75 -8.49 14.12
C PRO A 55 9.01 -6.98 13.90
N THR A 56 10.16 -6.61 13.33
CA THR A 56 10.51 -5.23 13.00
C THR A 56 9.85 -4.72 11.72
N ILE A 57 9.37 -5.62 10.85
CA ILE A 57 8.84 -5.28 9.52
C ILE A 57 7.36 -4.86 9.53
N PRO A 58 6.43 -5.57 10.23
CA PRO A 58 5.01 -5.23 10.18
C PRO A 58 4.66 -3.77 10.52
N PRO A 59 5.26 -3.12 11.55
CA PRO A 59 4.98 -1.72 11.82
C PRO A 59 5.37 -0.79 10.67
N VAL A 60 6.44 -1.11 9.94
CA VAL A 60 6.87 -0.35 8.76
C VAL A 60 5.90 -0.57 7.61
N VAL A 61 5.49 -1.82 7.37
CA VAL A 61 4.50 -2.15 6.33
C VAL A 61 3.19 -1.39 6.59
N ARG A 62 2.67 -1.43 7.82
CA ARG A 62 1.46 -0.65 8.18
C ARG A 62 1.63 0.83 7.88
N ALA A 63 2.77 1.41 8.25
CA ALA A 63 3.02 2.83 8.04
C ALA A 63 3.07 3.23 6.56
N VAL A 64 3.64 2.40 5.68
CA VAL A 64 3.76 2.71 4.25
C VAL A 64 2.47 2.44 3.48
N VAL A 65 1.68 1.43 3.87
CA VAL A 65 0.40 1.15 3.20
C VAL A 65 -0.74 2.01 3.73
N ALA A 66 -0.62 2.61 4.92
CA ALA A 66 -1.66 3.43 5.56
C ALA A 66 -2.33 4.47 4.63
N PRO A 67 -1.63 5.18 3.73
CA PRO A 67 -2.26 6.12 2.80
C PRO A 67 -3.25 5.48 1.81
N ALA A 68 -3.09 4.19 1.50
CA ALA A 68 -4.01 3.42 0.65
C ALA A 68 -5.28 2.98 1.40
N TYR A 69 -5.33 3.17 2.72
CA TYR A 69 -6.46 2.83 3.56
C TYR A 69 -7.17 4.10 4.06
N GLY A 70 -8.45 3.95 4.40
CA GLY A 70 -9.18 5.00 5.11
C GLY A 70 -8.64 5.19 6.53
N ALA A 71 -8.95 6.33 7.14
CA ALA A 71 -8.73 6.53 8.57
C ALA A 71 -9.38 5.38 9.38
N ASP A 72 -8.67 4.88 10.38
CA ASP A 72 -9.12 3.82 11.29
C ASP A 72 -9.37 2.44 10.62
N ILE A 73 -8.73 2.17 9.48
CA ILE A 73 -8.78 0.85 8.83
C ILE A 73 -7.41 0.18 8.98
N SER A 74 -7.34 -0.85 9.82
CA SER A 74 -6.15 -1.70 9.92
C SER A 74 -6.01 -2.54 8.64
N PRO A 75 -4.81 -2.63 8.05
CA PRO A 75 -4.58 -3.42 6.85
C PRO A 75 -4.73 -4.92 7.13
N HIS A 76 -4.99 -5.72 6.10
CA HIS A 76 -4.89 -7.18 6.17
C HIS A 76 -3.79 -7.65 5.20
N PRO A 77 -2.96 -8.66 5.56
CA PRO A 77 -1.84 -9.06 4.71
C PRO A 77 -2.27 -9.50 3.31
N ASP A 78 -3.42 -10.15 3.19
CA ASP A 78 -3.92 -10.66 1.91
C ASP A 78 -4.70 -9.61 1.09
N ASP A 79 -4.61 -8.32 1.45
CA ASP A 79 -5.20 -7.23 0.67
C ASP A 79 -4.43 -7.02 -0.64
N ASP A 80 -5.09 -7.32 -1.74
CA ASP A 80 -4.55 -7.19 -3.10
C ASP A 80 -4.38 -5.72 -3.49
N PHE A 81 -3.18 -5.33 -3.90
CA PHE A 81 -2.87 -3.94 -4.27
C PHE A 81 -3.76 -3.45 -5.40
N ALA A 82 -3.81 -4.18 -6.52
CA ALA A 82 -4.54 -3.73 -7.70
C ALA A 82 -6.07 -3.87 -7.55
N ARG A 83 -6.54 -4.99 -7.00
CA ARG A 83 -7.98 -5.33 -6.97
C ARG A 83 -8.70 -4.72 -5.79
N PHE A 84 -8.06 -4.70 -4.62
CA PHE A 84 -8.67 -4.24 -3.39
C PHE A 84 -8.33 -2.78 -3.10
N LEU A 85 -7.04 -2.42 -3.12
CA LEU A 85 -6.57 -1.06 -2.81
C LEU A 85 -6.59 -0.12 -4.02
N ALA A 86 -6.69 -0.68 -5.23
CA ALA A 86 -6.56 0.07 -6.49
C ALA A 86 -5.23 0.85 -6.60
N VAL A 87 -4.18 0.26 -6.01
CA VAL A 87 -2.79 0.73 -6.03
C VAL A 87 -2.11 0.15 -7.26
N ASP A 88 -1.43 0.98 -8.03
CA ASP A 88 -0.65 0.55 -9.19
C ASP A 88 0.81 0.20 -8.83
N VAL A 89 1.58 -0.26 -9.83
CA VAL A 89 2.97 -0.71 -9.61
C VAL A 89 3.89 0.46 -9.23
N GLU A 90 3.66 1.66 -9.76
CA GLU A 90 4.47 2.84 -9.45
C GLU A 90 4.23 3.26 -7.99
N GLU A 91 2.99 3.18 -7.51
CA GLU A 91 2.66 3.42 -6.12
C GLU A 91 3.28 2.36 -5.17
N VAL A 92 3.36 1.08 -5.59
CA VAL A 92 4.08 0.04 -4.82
C VAL A 92 5.59 0.34 -4.77
N GLU A 93 6.18 0.83 -5.87
CA GLU A 93 7.59 1.27 -5.90
C GLU A 93 7.83 2.41 -4.90
N ASP A 94 6.92 3.40 -4.84
CA ASP A 94 6.97 4.49 -3.87
C ASP A 94 6.83 4.00 -2.41
N MET A 95 5.96 3.01 -2.15
CA MET A 95 5.84 2.38 -0.84
C MET A 95 7.14 1.67 -0.42
N VAL A 96 7.80 0.97 -1.35
CA VAL A 96 9.10 0.33 -1.09
C VAL A 96 10.17 1.39 -0.80
N ALA A 97 10.20 2.48 -1.56
CA ALA A 97 11.12 3.58 -1.33
C ALA A 97 10.93 4.24 0.05
N ASP A 98 9.68 4.43 0.49
CA ASP A 98 9.39 4.92 1.84
C ASP A 98 9.80 3.91 2.93
N ALA A 99 9.57 2.62 2.70
CA ALA A 99 10.00 1.56 3.61
C ALA A 99 11.51 1.52 3.76
N PHE A 100 12.27 1.67 2.67
CA PHE A 100 13.73 1.72 2.69
C PHE A 100 14.21 2.90 3.54
N ARG A 101 13.63 4.09 3.34
CA ARG A 101 13.95 5.28 4.15
C ARG A 101 13.67 5.04 5.64
N ARG A 102 12.55 4.39 5.98
CA ARG A 102 12.17 4.08 7.38
C ARG A 102 13.06 3.03 8.04
N LEU A 103 13.52 2.05 7.26
CA LEU A 103 14.40 0.97 7.71
C LEU A 103 15.88 1.39 7.71
N GLY A 104 16.21 2.59 7.25
CA GLY A 104 17.61 3.06 7.11
C GLY A 104 18.39 2.29 6.04
N LEU A 105 17.69 1.69 5.07
CA LEU A 105 18.30 0.93 3.99
C LEU A 105 18.86 1.87 2.92
N PRO A 106 19.98 1.50 2.26
CA PRO A 106 20.50 2.24 1.12
C PRO A 106 19.47 2.23 -0.02
N MET A 107 19.19 3.42 -0.57
CA MET A 107 18.31 3.55 -1.72
C MET A 107 18.98 2.97 -2.98
N PRO A 108 18.24 2.23 -3.82
CA PRO A 108 18.75 1.78 -5.11
C PRO A 108 19.22 2.95 -5.97
N THR A 109 20.28 2.74 -6.74
CA THR A 109 20.84 3.76 -7.64
C THR A 109 20.91 3.25 -9.07
N THR A 110 21.18 4.11 -10.05
CA THR A 110 21.40 3.66 -11.43
C THR A 110 22.59 2.71 -11.56
N ALA A 111 23.58 2.81 -10.66
CA ALA A 111 24.75 1.93 -10.64
C ALA A 111 24.48 0.59 -9.95
N ASP A 112 23.47 0.54 -9.06
CA ASP A 112 23.02 -0.65 -8.35
C ASP A 112 21.48 -0.65 -8.26
N PRO A 113 20.80 -1.05 -9.34
CA PRO A 113 19.34 -1.01 -9.40
C PRO A 113 18.75 -2.24 -8.70
N GLU A 114 17.81 -2.01 -7.80
CA GLU A 114 17.00 -3.07 -7.21
C GLU A 114 15.85 -3.40 -8.17
N ARG A 115 15.65 -4.69 -8.46
CA ARG A 115 14.48 -5.15 -9.21
C ARG A 115 13.44 -5.64 -8.23
N LEU A 116 12.31 -4.94 -8.18
CA LEU A 116 11.20 -5.38 -7.36
C LEU A 116 10.57 -6.64 -7.96
N PRO A 117 10.26 -7.66 -7.14
CA PRO A 117 9.40 -8.75 -7.58
C PRO A 117 7.99 -8.21 -7.85
N VAL A 118 7.21 -8.95 -8.64
CA VAL A 118 5.78 -8.66 -8.76
C VAL A 118 5.12 -8.94 -7.41
N MET A 119 4.56 -7.91 -6.79
CA MET A 119 3.82 -8.00 -5.52
C MET A 119 2.33 -7.93 -5.81
N LYS A 120 1.59 -8.93 -5.36
CA LYS A 120 0.14 -8.99 -5.51
C LYS A 120 -0.55 -8.32 -4.32
N ASP A 121 -0.07 -8.56 -3.11
CA ASP A 121 -0.72 -8.12 -1.88
C ASP A 121 0.27 -7.59 -0.83
N VAL A 122 -0.28 -7.09 0.29
CA VAL A 122 0.49 -6.50 1.39
C VAL A 122 1.46 -7.50 2.03
N ARG A 123 1.17 -8.80 1.98
CA ARG A 123 2.06 -9.87 2.48
C ARG A 123 3.31 -9.96 1.61
N ASP A 124 3.17 -9.96 0.29
CA ASP A 124 4.32 -9.98 -0.63
C ASP A 124 5.28 -8.81 -0.36
N LEU A 125 4.74 -7.62 -0.06
CA LEU A 125 5.54 -6.46 0.34
C LEU A 125 6.32 -6.74 1.65
N ALA A 126 5.66 -7.30 2.65
CA ALA A 126 6.29 -7.62 3.93
C ALA A 126 7.41 -8.66 3.78
N GLU A 127 7.15 -9.73 3.03
CA GLU A 127 8.13 -10.79 2.75
C GLU A 127 9.33 -10.26 1.97
N TYR A 128 9.07 -9.40 0.98
CA TYR A 128 10.13 -8.73 0.24
C TYR A 128 11.01 -7.87 1.14
N LEU A 129 10.42 -6.99 1.97
CA LEU A 129 11.19 -6.13 2.89
C LEU A 129 12.01 -6.93 3.90
N ASP A 130 11.43 -8.00 4.45
CA ASP A 130 12.16 -8.93 5.33
C ASP A 130 13.35 -9.58 4.62
N SER A 131 13.16 -10.00 3.37
CA SER A 131 14.23 -10.58 2.55
C SER A 131 15.36 -9.58 2.27
N VAL A 132 15.05 -8.29 2.05
CA VAL A 132 16.04 -7.23 1.85
C VAL A 132 16.86 -7.04 3.12
N VAL A 133 16.19 -6.92 4.27
CA VAL A 133 16.86 -6.71 5.56
C VAL A 133 17.75 -7.91 5.91
N ARG A 134 17.32 -9.15 5.66
CA ARG A 134 18.15 -10.35 5.90
C ARG A 134 19.35 -10.47 4.96
N ARG A 135 19.28 -9.90 3.76
CA ARG A 135 20.41 -9.87 2.81
C ARG A 135 21.47 -8.85 3.20
N GLN A 136 21.12 -7.85 4.03
CA GLN A 136 22.08 -6.83 4.45
C GLN A 136 23.14 -7.47 5.36
N PRO A 137 24.44 -7.22 5.11
CA PRO A 137 25.47 -7.63 6.05
C PRO A 137 25.22 -6.94 7.39
N ALA A 138 25.40 -7.69 8.49
CA ALA A 138 25.37 -7.10 9.83
C ALA A 138 26.46 -6.02 9.90
N THR A 139 26.05 -4.75 9.86
CA THR A 139 26.92 -3.59 10.11
C THR A 139 27.31 -3.50 11.57
#